data_AF-A0AAQ3PJX2-F1
#
_entry.id   AF-A0AAQ3PJX2-F1
#
_cell.length_a   1.000
_cell.length_b   1.000
_cell.length_c   1.000
_cell.angle_alpha   90.00
_cell.angle_beta   90.00
_cell.angle_gamma   90.00
#
_symmetry.space_group_name_H-M   'P 1'
#
loop_
_entity.id
_entity.type
_entity.pdbx_description
1 polymer ?
#
loop_
_entity_poly.entity_id
_entity_poly.type
_entity_poly.pdbx_seq_one_letter_code
_entity_poly.pdbx_strand_id
1 'polypeptide(L)' 'MRDSQRVKADHLKPAGMLQPLAVPAWKWEDIHMDFIVGLPRTQKGYDSIWVIIDRFTNSAHFIS' A
#
# COMPACT_ATOMS: atom_id res chain seq x y z
N MET A 1 -18.90 -27.70 37.28
CA MET A 1 -18.18 -26.87 36.29
C MET A 1 -18.96 -26.95 35.00
N ARG A 2 -19.48 -25.82 34.50
CA ARG A 2 -20.09 -25.74 33.17
C ARG A 2 -19.16 -24.84 32.37
N ASP A 3 -18.28 -25.46 31.58
CA ASP A 3 -17.40 -24.74 30.69
C ASP A 3 -18.25 -24.22 29.53
N SER A 4 -18.67 -22.96 29.64
CA SER A 4 -19.29 -22.23 28.56
C SER A 4 -18.20 -21.91 27.53
N GLN A 5 -18.09 -22.72 26.47
CA GLN A 5 -17.30 -22.35 25.31
C GLN A 5 -17.90 -21.07 24.72
N ARG A 6 -17.28 -19.93 25.02
CA ARG A 6 -17.50 -18.68 24.31
C ARG A 6 -16.99 -18.89 22.89
N VAL A 7 -17.88 -19.33 22.00
CA VAL A 7 -17.66 -19.25 20.56
C VAL A 7 -17.56 -17.77 20.23
N LYS A 8 -16.33 -17.28 20.03
CA LYS A 8 -16.11 -16.01 19.33
C LYS A 8 -16.61 -16.25 17.91
N ALA A 9 -17.83 -15.81 17.62
CA ALA A 9 -18.26 -15.71 16.24
C ALA A 9 -17.38 -14.62 15.61
N ASP A 10 -16.43 -15.03 14.78
CA ASP A 10 -15.71 -14.12 13.89
C ASP A 10 -16.75 -13.54 12.92
N HIS A 11 -17.38 -12.44 13.32
CA HIS A 11 -18.41 -11.75 12.54
C HIS A 11 -17.77 -10.84 11.48
N LEU A 12 -16.61 -11.23 10.95
CA LEU A 12 -16.00 -10.56 9.82
C LEU A 12 -16.58 -11.19 8.57
N LYS A 13 -17.29 -10.38 7.77
CA LYS A 13 -17.71 -10.79 6.43
C LYS A 13 -16.46 -11.30 5.69
N PRO A 14 -16.55 -12.42 4.94
CA PRO A 14 -15.44 -12.86 4.11
C PRO A 14 -14.96 -11.67 3.26
N ALA A 15 -13.66 -11.41 3.25
CA ALA A 15 -13.10 -10.45 2.32
C ALA A 15 -13.56 -10.86 0.91
N GLY A 16 -14.25 -9.94 0.22
CA GLY A 16 -14.72 -10.21 -1.14
C GLY A 16 -13.56 -10.54 -2.08
N MET A 17 -13.85 -11.18 -3.20
CA MET A 17 -12.83 -11.45 -4.22
C MET A 17 -12.24 -10.13 -4.72
N LEU A 18 -10.95 -9.92 -4.47
CA LEU A 18 -10.22 -8.77 -5.01
C LEU A 18 -10.12 -8.93 -6.53
N GLN A 19 -10.65 -7.98 -7.29
CA GLN A 19 -10.48 -7.95 -8.74
C GLN A 19 -9.10 -7.36 -9.07
N PRO A 20 -8.23 -8.07 -9.80
CA PRO A 20 -6.96 -7.51 -10.25
C PRO A 20 -7.20 -6.31 -11.17
N LEU A 21 -6.38 -5.27 -11.00
CA LEU A 21 -6.36 -4.15 -11.93
C LEU A 21 -5.79 -4.62 -13.28
N ALA A 22 -6.32 -4.06 -14.38
CA ALA A 22 -5.75 -4.30 -15.70
C ALA A 22 -4.26 -3.88 -15.74
N VAL A 23 -3.48 -4.62 -16.53
CA VAL A 23 -2.08 -4.27 -16.80
C VAL A 23 -2.08 -3.10 -17.79
N PRO A 24 -1.38 -1.99 -17.50
CA PRO A 24 -1.25 -0.89 -18.45
C PRO A 24 -0.58 -1.36 -19.75
N ALA A 25 -0.96 -0.76 -20.87
CA ALA A 25 -0.40 -1.05 -22.19
C ALA A 25 0.92 -0.30 -22.45
N TRP A 26 1.17 0.81 -21.74
CA TRP A 26 2.35 1.65 -21.96
C TRP A 26 2.99 2.18 -20.66
N LYS A 27 4.25 2.61 -20.77
CA LYS A 27 4.97 3.28 -19.67
C LYS A 27 4.21 4.54 -19.25
N TRP A 28 4.09 4.76 -17.94
CA TRP A 28 3.45 5.93 -17.35
C TRP A 28 1.94 6.05 -17.57
N GLU A 29 1.28 5.03 -18.11
CA GLU A 29 -0.18 5.00 -18.27
C GLU A 29 -0.88 4.80 -16.92
N ASP A 30 -0.26 4.03 -16.03
CA ASP A 30 -0.74 3.84 -14.67
C ASP A 30 0.42 3.92 -13.67
N ILE A 31 0.28 4.86 -12.73
CA ILE A 31 1.27 5.15 -11.72
C ILE A 31 0.66 5.08 -10.33
N HIS A 32 1.41 4.50 -9.39
CA HIS A 32 1.09 4.53 -7.97
C HIS A 32 1.98 5.56 -7.30
N MET A 33 1.42 6.33 -6.38
CA MET A 33 2.13 7.39 -5.68
C MET A 33 1.93 7.22 -4.17
N ASP A 34 3.00 7.36 -3.41
CA ASP A 34 2.96 7.30 -1.95
C ASP A 34 4.04 8.20 -1.32
N PHE A 35 3.90 8.50 -0.04
CA PHE A 35 4.90 9.24 0.73
C PHE A 35 5.37 8.42 1.92
N ILE A 36 6.70 8.27 2.03
CA ILE A 36 7.32 7.81 3.26
C ILE A 36 7.60 9.06 4.10
N VAL A 37 6.93 9.21 5.23
CA VAL A 37 7.04 10.40 6.10
C VAL A 37 7.62 10.05 7.47
N GLY A 38 8.07 11.06 8.22
CA GLY A 38 8.60 10.88 9.58
C GLY A 38 10.03 10.37 9.62
N LEU A 39 10.79 10.59 8.55
CA LEU A 39 12.20 10.26 8.48
C LEU A 39 13.05 11.28 9.24
N PRO A 40 14.27 10.92 9.67
CA PRO A 40 15.23 11.90 10.15
C PRO A 40 15.44 13.00 9.11
N ARG A 41 15.41 14.26 9.56
CA ARG A 41 15.54 15.41 8.66
C ARG A 41 16.90 15.39 7.96
N THR A 42 16.87 15.60 6.65
CA THR A 42 18.08 15.90 5.87
C THR A 42 18.64 17.26 6.28
N GLN A 43 19.88 17.57 5.86
CA GLN A 43 20.48 18.90 6.08
C GLN A 43 19.65 20.03 5.46
N LYS A 44 18.85 19.73 4.44
CA LYS A 44 17.96 20.68 3.75
C LYS A 44 16.56 20.77 4.41
N GLY A 45 16.30 19.99 5.46
CA GLY A 45 15.07 20.04 6.24
C GLY A 45 13.95 19.08 5.81
N TYR A 46 14.14 18.28 4.76
CA TYR A 46 13.15 17.27 4.33
C TYR A 46 13.12 16.07 5.27
N ASP A 47 11.92 15.60 5.63
CA ASP A 47 11.65 14.41 6.45
C ASP A 47 10.74 13.39 5.74
N SER A 48 10.58 13.55 4.43
CA SER A 48 9.74 12.67 3.61
C SER A 48 10.38 12.31 2.27
N ILE A 49 9.98 11.18 1.72
CA ILE A 49 10.32 10.75 0.36
C ILE A 49 9.01 10.52 -0.40
N TRP A 50 8.85 11.18 -1.55
CA TRP A 50 7.79 10.88 -2.51
C TRP A 50 8.22 9.70 -3.39
N VAL A 51 7.39 8.65 -3.40
CA VAL A 51 7.61 7.44 -4.18
C VAL A 51 6.61 7.43 -5.33
N ILE A 52 7.10 7.25 -6.55
CA ILE A 52 6.29 7.09 -7.76
C ILE A 52 6.65 5.74 -8.37
N ILE A 53 5.66 4.88 -8.59
CA ILE A 53 5.83 3.54 -9.14
C ILE A 53 5.10 3.47 -10.48
N ASP A 54 5.82 3.14 -11.55
CA ASP A 54 5.22 2.81 -12.84
C ASP A 54 4.81 1.33 -12.84
N ARG A 55 3.49 1.04 -12.88
CA ARG A 55 2.99 -0.35 -12.86
C ARG A 55 3.39 -1.16 -14.08
N PHE A 56 3.67 -0.50 -15.21
CA PHE A 56 4.06 -1.23 -16.42
C PHE A 56 5.48 -1.81 -16.30
N THR A 57 6.43 -1.01 -15.84
CA THR A 57 7.84 -1.43 -15.72
C THR A 57 8.21 -1.97 -14.35
N ASN A 58 7.34 -1.80 -13.34
CA ASN A 58 7.65 -2.02 -11.93
C ASN A 58 8.89 -1.21 -11.47
N SER A 59 9.09 -0.02 -12.05
CA SER A 59 10.16 0.90 -11.68
C SER A 59 9.69 1.86 -10.61
N ALA A 60 10.53 2.14 -9.61
CA ALA A 60 10.28 3.12 -8.58
C ALA A 60 11.18 4.35 -8.74
N HIS A 61 10.58 5.53 -8.61
CA HIS A 61 11.24 6.82 -8.60
C HIS A 61 11.07 7.45 -7.22
N PHE A 62 12.17 7.90 -6.63
CA PHE A 62 12.21 8.49 -5.30
C PHE A 62 12.61 9.96 -5.40
N ILE A 63 11.84 10.83 -4.75
CA ILE A 63 12.08 12.27 -4.67
C ILE A 63 12.11 12.68 -3.20
N SER A 64 13.19 13.32 -2.75
CA SER A 64 13.41 13.74 -1.35
C SER A 64 13.43 15.25 -1.19
#